data_AF-A0AAW0NCF5-F1
#
_entry.id   AF-A0AAW0NCF5-F1
#
_cell.length_a   1.000
_cell.length_b   1.000
_cell.length_c   1.000
_cell.angle_alpha   90.00
_cell.angle_beta   90.00
_cell.angle_gamma   90.00
#
_symmetry.space_group_name_H-M   'P 1'
#
loop_
_entity.id
_entity.type
_entity.pdbx_description
1 polymer ?
#
loop_
_entity_poly.entity_id
_entity_poly.type
_entity_poly.pdbx_seq_one_letter_code
_entity_poly.pdbx_strand_id
1 'polypeptide(L)'
;MKPKKEWHQTVIDLNPLTGIVLRAAKRLQINVFVQKLSTFSQTGNVNTVVFPVVWLNESALIDDASVLKLKAVMTEQNILVNVPFILIGLGILIGLIYMVLMCRQKVPESTAAEREPLLTS
;
A
#
# COMPACT_ATOMS: atom_id res chain seq x y z
N MET A 1 -13.92 -36.58 1.08
CA MET A 1 -13.86 -35.11 0.91
C MET A 1 -12.92 -34.79 -0.26
N LYS A 2 -13.29 -33.88 -1.17
CA LYS A 2 -12.44 -33.45 -2.31
C LYS A 2 -12.20 -31.94 -2.24
N PRO A 3 -11.28 -31.46 -1.39
CA PRO A 3 -11.02 -30.03 -1.26
C PRO A 3 -10.36 -29.48 -2.53
N LYS A 4 -10.92 -28.39 -3.09
CA LYS A 4 -10.32 -27.57 -4.15
C LYS A 4 -9.90 -26.22 -3.60
N LYS A 5 -8.65 -25.82 -3.80
CA LYS A 5 -8.07 -24.59 -3.23
C LYS A 5 -8.89 -23.34 -3.55
N GLU A 6 -9.30 -23.18 -4.80
CA GLU A 6 -10.10 -22.05 -5.30
C GLU A 6 -11.41 -21.85 -4.52
N TRP A 7 -12.04 -22.94 -4.11
CA TRP A 7 -13.38 -22.97 -3.52
C TRP A 7 -13.39 -23.05 -1.99
N HIS A 8 -12.23 -23.30 -1.36
CA HIS A 8 -12.14 -23.48 0.10
C HIS A 8 -11.09 -22.59 0.78
N GLN A 9 -10.30 -21.83 0.03
CA GLN A 9 -9.39 -20.86 0.63
C GLN A 9 -10.17 -19.66 1.21
N THR A 10 -9.69 -19.16 2.34
CA THR A 10 -10.10 -17.86 2.91
C THR A 10 -9.17 -16.80 2.35
N VAL A 11 -9.73 -15.76 1.73
CA VAL A 11 -8.97 -14.66 1.11
C VAL A 11 -9.41 -13.34 1.71
N ILE A 12 -8.46 -12.48 2.02
CA ILE A 12 -8.70 -11.10 2.47
C ILE A 12 -7.78 -10.20 1.66
N ASP A 13 -8.36 -9.48 0.71
CA ASP A 13 -7.66 -8.51 -0.12
C ASP A 13 -7.73 -7.15 0.57
N LEU A 14 -6.56 -6.61 0.92
CA LEU A 14 -6.41 -5.35 1.65
C LEU A 14 -5.75 -4.30 0.76
N ASN A 15 -6.17 -3.05 0.89
CA ASN A 15 -5.43 -1.93 0.31
C ASN A 15 -4.15 -1.68 1.14
N PRO A 16 -2.94 -1.81 0.58
CA PRO A 16 -1.68 -1.75 1.35
C PRO A 16 -1.43 -0.42 2.05
N LEU A 17 -1.95 0.69 1.51
CA LEU A 17 -1.72 2.03 2.07
C LEU A 17 -2.72 2.40 3.18
N THR A 18 -3.94 1.86 3.15
CA THR A 18 -5.02 2.25 4.08
C THR A 18 -5.49 1.13 5.00
N GLY A 19 -5.13 -0.13 4.72
CA GLY A 19 -5.56 -1.30 5.48
C GLY A 19 -7.03 -1.67 5.30
N ILE A 20 -7.78 -0.98 4.42
CA ILE A 20 -9.19 -1.26 4.17
C ILE A 20 -9.35 -2.56 3.37
N VAL A 21 -10.32 -3.38 3.77
CA VAL A 21 -10.70 -4.62 3.07
C VAL A 21 -11.45 -4.28 1.79
N LEU A 22 -10.89 -4.68 0.64
CA LEU A 22 -11.52 -4.54 -0.68
C LEU A 22 -12.43 -5.72 -0.97
N ARG A 23 -11.98 -6.92 -0.61
CA ARG A 23 -12.71 -8.17 -0.78
C ARG A 23 -12.31 -9.13 0.31
N ALA A 24 -13.28 -9.74 0.98
CA ALA A 24 -13.05 -10.84 1.89
C ALA A 24 -13.98 -12.01 1.55
N ALA A 25 -13.43 -13.22 1.59
CA ALA A 25 -14.19 -14.45 1.52
C ALA A 25 -13.67 -15.37 2.63
N LYS A 26 -14.45 -15.51 3.71
CA LYS A 26 -14.15 -16.33 4.87
C LYS A 26 -15.02 -17.57 4.84
N ARG A 27 -14.38 -18.74 4.76
CA ARG A 27 -15.05 -20.04 4.66
C ARG A 27 -14.75 -20.86 5.91
N LEU A 28 -15.79 -21.32 6.59
CA LEU A 28 -15.70 -22.02 7.87
C LEU A 28 -16.51 -23.33 7.83
N GLN A 29 -15.96 -24.40 8.37
CA GLN A 29 -16.68 -25.66 8.60
C GLN A 29 -16.76 -25.94 10.09
N ILE A 30 -17.96 -26.12 10.62
CA ILE A 30 -18.18 -26.55 12.00
C ILE A 30 -18.30 -28.07 11.98
N ASN A 31 -17.38 -28.74 12.67
CA ASN A 31 -17.37 -30.19 12.82
C ASN A 31 -17.59 -30.56 14.29
N VAL A 32 -18.30 -31.66 14.53
CA VAL A 32 -18.50 -32.25 15.85
C VAL A 32 -17.72 -33.54 15.92
N PHE A 33 -16.98 -33.73 17.01
CA PHE A 33 -16.28 -34.98 17.27
C PHE A 33 -17.25 -35.98 17.89
N VAL A 34 -17.46 -37.11 17.22
CA VAL A 34 -18.37 -38.15 17.68
C VAL A 34 -17.55 -39.39 17.99
N GLN A 35 -17.67 -39.91 19.22
CA GLN A 35 -17.03 -41.14 19.66
C GLN A 35 -18.03 -41.98 20.47
N LYS A 36 -17.82 -43.30 20.46
CA LYS A 36 -18.56 -44.20 21.33
C LYS A 36 -18.19 -43.94 22.79
N LEU A 37 -19.20 -43.78 23.64
CA LEU A 37 -19.04 -43.69 25.09
C LEU A 37 -19.79 -44.86 25.72
N SER A 38 -19.08 -45.74 26.42
CA SER A 38 -19.67 -46.91 27.10
C SER A 38 -20.75 -46.55 28.12
N THR A 39 -20.68 -45.34 28.68
CA THR A 39 -21.64 -44.79 29.65
C THR A 39 -22.92 -44.25 29.00
N PHE A 40 -22.92 -43.92 27.71
CA PHE A 40 -24.05 -43.29 27.03
C PHE A 40 -24.57 -44.17 25.89
N SER A 41 -25.70 -44.86 26.11
CA SER A 41 -26.32 -45.76 25.12
C SER A 41 -26.75 -45.05 23.84
N GLN A 42 -27.00 -43.73 23.87
CA GLN A 42 -27.33 -42.91 22.70
C GLN A 42 -26.18 -42.85 21.67
N THR A 43 -24.93 -43.07 22.10
CA THR A 43 -23.77 -43.12 21.19
C THR A 43 -23.58 -44.49 20.52
N GLY A 44 -24.43 -45.48 20.83
CA GLY A 44 -24.49 -46.78 20.15
C GLY A 44 -23.12 -47.42 19.90
N ASN A 45 -22.92 -47.94 18.68
CA ASN A 45 -21.63 -48.43 18.20
C ASN A 45 -21.08 -47.52 17.10
N VAL A 46 -21.10 -46.20 17.31
CA VAL A 46 -20.59 -45.27 16.28
C VAL A 46 -19.08 -45.33 16.20
N ASN A 47 -18.55 -45.26 14.98
CA ASN A 47 -17.12 -45.11 14.75
C ASN A 47 -16.67 -43.72 15.18
N THR A 48 -15.49 -43.62 15.78
CA THR A 48 -14.88 -42.34 16.16
C THR A 48 -14.58 -41.51 14.90
N VAL A 49 -15.37 -40.46 14.65
CA VAL A 49 -15.27 -39.64 13.44
C VAL A 49 -15.49 -38.15 13.74
N VAL A 50 -14.88 -37.30 12.90
CA VAL A 50 -15.16 -35.85 12.88
C VAL A 50 -16.31 -35.62 11.90
N PHE A 51 -17.51 -35.41 12.43
CA PHE A 51 -18.73 -35.27 11.64
C PHE A 51 -18.98 -33.80 11.25
N PRO A 52 -19.07 -33.48 9.96
CA PRO A 52 -19.38 -32.12 9.51
C PRO A 52 -20.85 -31.79 9.76
N VAL A 53 -21.12 -30.67 10.43
CA VAL A 53 -22.50 -30.24 10.75
C VAL A 53 -22.92 -29.07 9.88
N VAL A 54 -22.11 -28.02 9.80
CA VAL A 54 -22.46 -26.79 9.07
C VAL A 54 -21.25 -26.28 8.28
N TRP A 55 -21.52 -25.77 7.09
CA TRP A 55 -20.56 -25.00 6.27
C TRP A 55 -21.06 -23.57 6.11
N LEU A 56 -20.23 -22.59 6.45
CA LEU A 56 -20.52 -21.16 6.40
C LEU A 56 -19.57 -20.49 5.39
N ASN A 57 -20.14 -19.66 4.51
CA ASN A 57 -19.39 -18.82 3.60
C ASN A 57 -19.79 -17.36 3.83
N GLU A 58 -18.91 -16.61 4.48
CA GLU A 58 -19.07 -15.19 4.74
C GLU A 58 -18.23 -14.41 3.72
N SER A 59 -18.89 -13.72 2.79
CA SER A 59 -18.23 -12.90 1.78
C SER A 59 -18.59 -11.44 1.96
N ALA A 60 -17.59 -10.56 1.97
CA ALA A 60 -17.75 -9.12 1.96
C ALA A 60 -17.07 -8.54 0.71
N LEU A 61 -17.81 -7.71 -0.03
CA LEU A 61 -17.28 -6.90 -1.12
C LEU A 61 -17.37 -5.44 -0.68
N ILE A 62 -16.35 -4.64 -0.99
CA ILE A 62 -16.42 -3.20 -0.75
C ILE A 62 -17.55 -2.57 -1.57
N ASP A 63 -18.32 -1.70 -0.93
CA ASP A 63 -19.40 -0.93 -1.56
C ASP A 63 -18.86 0.25 -2.38
N ASP A 64 -19.59 0.66 -3.42
CA ASP A 64 -19.17 1.73 -4.35
C ASP A 64 -18.94 3.07 -3.62
N ALA A 65 -19.74 3.40 -2.60
CA ALA A 65 -19.54 4.61 -1.81
C ALA A 65 -18.23 4.57 -0.99
N SER A 66 -17.83 3.38 -0.55
CA SER A 66 -16.57 3.16 0.18
C SER A 66 -15.37 3.22 -0.77
N VAL A 67 -15.52 2.75 -2.00
CA VAL A 67 -14.51 2.90 -3.06
C VAL A 67 -14.25 4.37 -3.38
N LEU A 68 -15.31 5.19 -3.47
CA LEU A 68 -15.18 6.62 -3.75
C LEU A 68 -14.40 7.36 -2.64
N LYS A 69 -14.74 7.07 -1.37
CA LYS A 69 -14.03 7.61 -0.21
C LYS A 69 -12.56 7.20 -0.21
N LEU A 70 -12.28 5.93 -0.52
CA LEU A 70 -10.92 5.44 -0.60
C LEU A 70 -10.11 6.17 -1.68
N LYS A 71 -10.69 6.38 -2.87
CA LYS A 71 -10.04 7.16 -3.94
C LYS A 71 -9.76 8.60 -3.53
N ALA A 72 -10.68 9.25 -2.81
CA ALA A 72 -10.48 10.61 -2.31
C ALA A 72 -9.28 10.67 -1.36
N VAL A 73 -9.24 9.79 -0.35
CA VAL A 73 -8.13 9.72 0.62
C VAL A 73 -6.78 9.47 -0.06
N MET A 74 -6.74 8.56 -1.04
CA MET A 74 -5.50 8.29 -1.78
C MET A 74 -5.04 9.48 -2.62
N THR A 75 -5.98 10.23 -3.19
CA THR A 75 -5.68 11.42 -3.98
C THR A 75 -5.13 12.54 -3.09
N GLU A 76 -5.77 12.78 -1.94
CA GLU A 76 -5.30 13.76 -0.95
C GLU A 76 -3.88 13.43 -0.46
N GLN A 77 -3.63 12.17 -0.13
CA GLN A 77 -2.29 11.73 0.30
C GLN A 77 -1.23 11.94 -0.79
N ASN A 78 -1.55 11.63 -2.05
CA ASN A 78 -0.62 11.82 -3.16
C ASN A 78 -0.30 13.31 -3.40
N ILE A 79 -1.31 14.18 -3.29
CA ILE A 79 -1.13 15.63 -3.41
C ILE A 79 -0.27 16.16 -2.26
N LEU A 80 -0.57 15.75 -1.03
CA LEU A 80 0.16 16.19 0.17
C LEU A 80 1.64 15.80 0.12
N VAL A 81 1.96 14.62 -0.41
CA VAL A 81 3.34 14.16 -0.55
C VAL A 81 4.03 14.86 -1.72
N ASN A 82 3.41 14.93 -2.90
CA ASN A 82 4.12 15.38 -4.10
C ASN A 82 4.26 16.91 -4.23
N VAL A 83 3.28 17.69 -3.77
CA VAL A 83 3.29 19.15 -3.94
C VAL A 83 4.50 19.82 -3.28
N PRO A 84 4.87 19.49 -2.03
CA PRO A 84 6.07 20.04 -1.40
C PRO A 84 7.35 19.73 -2.17
N PHE A 85 7.50 18.51 -2.70
CA PHE A 85 8.69 18.14 -3.48
C PHE A 85 8.81 18.96 -4.78
N ILE A 86 7.68 19.20 -5.46
CA ILE A 86 7.66 20.06 -6.65
C ILE A 86 8.06 21.50 -6.29
N LEU A 87 7.55 22.02 -5.16
CA LEU A 87 7.88 23.37 -4.70
C LEU A 87 9.36 23.52 -4.35
N ILE A 88 9.94 22.53 -3.68
CA ILE A 88 11.38 22.49 -3.36
C ILE A 88 12.19 22.43 -4.66
N GLY A 89 11.82 21.57 -5.60
CA GLY A 89 12.48 21.47 -6.91
C GLY A 89 12.46 22.81 -7.67
N LEU A 90 11.32 23.50 -7.66
CA LEU A 90 11.19 24.83 -8.27
C LEU A 90 12.04 25.88 -7.56
N GLY A 91 12.09 25.86 -6.23
CA GLY A 91 12.93 26.77 -5.44
C GLY A 91 14.42 26.61 -5.75
N ILE A 92 14.88 25.36 -5.87
CA ILE A 92 16.26 25.06 -6.27
C ILE A 92 16.54 25.58 -7.69
N LEU A 93 15.62 25.35 -8.64
CA LEU A 93 15.77 25.80 -10.01
C LEU A 93 15.90 27.33 -10.11
N ILE A 94 15.03 28.07 -9.42
CA ILE A 94 15.07 29.54 -9.38
C ILE A 94 16.37 30.02 -8.72
N GLY A 95 16.78 29.39 -7.62
CA GLY A 95 18.03 29.71 -6.93
C GLY A 95 19.26 29.52 -7.82
N LEU A 96 19.30 28.44 -8.61
CA LEU A 96 20.36 28.18 -9.58
C LEU A 96 20.38 29.23 -10.70
N ILE A 97 19.21 29.57 -11.25
CA ILE A 97 19.10 30.62 -12.28
C ILE A 97 19.63 31.96 -11.72
N TYR A 98 19.19 32.33 -10.51
CA TYR A 98 19.65 33.56 -9.85
C TYR A 98 21.17 33.57 -9.63
N MET A 99 21.74 32.46 -9.14
CA MET A 99 23.19 32.31 -8.96
C MET A 99 23.94 32.47 -10.29
N VAL A 100 23.47 31.85 -11.37
CA VAL A 100 24.09 31.97 -12.69
C VAL A 100 24.04 33.41 -13.20
N LEU A 101 22.89 34.09 -13.10
CA LEU A 101 22.76 35.49 -13.51
C LEU A 101 23.69 36.40 -12.71
N MET A 102 23.79 36.21 -11.39
CA MET A 102 24.71 36.96 -10.53
C MET A 102 26.17 36.70 -10.86
N CYS A 103 26.55 35.44 -11.10
CA CYS A 103 27.91 35.11 -11.55
C CYS A 103 28.24 35.77 -12.88
N ARG A 104 27.29 35.86 -13.83
CA ARG A 104 27.51 36.53 -15.12
C ARG A 104 27.61 38.06 -15.01
N GLN A 105 26.92 38.69 -14.07
CA GLN A 105 27.03 40.13 -13.82
C GLN A 105 28.29 40.52 -13.03
N LYS A 106 28.79 39.63 -12.17
CA LYS A 106 30.03 39.81 -11.39
C LYS A 106 31.30 39.40 -12.13
N VAL A 107 31.24 39.10 -13.43
CA VAL A 107 32.43 39.13 -14.28
C VAL A 107 32.52 40.57 -14.82
N PRO A 108 33.18 41.52 -14.11
CA PRO A 108 33.68 42.68 -14.81
C PRO A 108 34.60 42.14 -15.90
N GLU A 109 34.48 42.66 -17.12
CA GLU A 109 35.60 42.60 -18.06
C GLU A 109 36.81 43.05 -17.26
N SER A 110 37.73 42.14 -16.97
CA SER A 110 39.03 42.47 -16.41
C SER A 110 39.60 43.51 -17.35
N THR A 111 39.55 44.78 -16.93
CA THR A 111 39.95 45.94 -17.70
C THR A 111 41.30 45.61 -18.29
N ALA A 112 41.44 45.75 -19.62
CA ALA A 112 42.64 45.38 -20.36
C ALA A 112 43.96 45.93 -19.77
N ALA A 113 43.87 46.94 -18.88
CA ALA A 113 44.94 47.47 -18.06
C ALA A 113 45.63 46.46 -17.11
N GLU A 114 44.99 45.35 -16.71
CA GLU A 114 45.63 44.31 -15.86
C GLU A 114 46.43 43.27 -16.66
N ARG A 115 46.39 43.33 -18.01
CA ARG A 115 47.11 42.40 -18.91
C ARG A 115 48.45 42.92 -19.42
N GLU A 116 48.85 44.12 -19.02
CA GLU A 116 50.17 44.65 -19.35
C GLU A 116 51.22 43.95 -18.47
N PRO A 117 52.24 43.28 -19.05
CA PRO A 117 53.30 42.68 -18.26
C PRO A 117 54.10 43.78 -17.56
N LEU A 118 54.15 43.76 -16.23
CA LEU A 118 54.88 44.72 -15.38
C LEU A 118 56.41 44.68 -15.55
N LEU A 119 56.93 44.04 -16.60
CA LEU A 119 58.35 43.97 -16.92
C LEU A 119 58.52 44.15 -18.42
N THR A 120 58.65 45.40 -18.84
CA THR A 120 59.36 45.72 -20.09
C THR A 120 60.65 46.43 -19.68
N SER A 121 61.76 45.74 -19.93
CA SER A 121 63.20 46.07 -19.82
C SER A 121 63.68 47.24 -18.96
#